data_AF-A0A3M1R4D4-F1
#
_entry.id   AF-A0A3M1R4D4-F1
#
_cell.length_a   1.000
_cell.length_b   1.000
_cell.length_c   1.000
_cell.angle_alpha   90.00
_cell.angle_beta   90.00
_cell.angle_gamma   90.00
#
_symmetry.space_group_name_H-M   'P 1'
#
loop_
_entity.id
_entity.type
_entity.pdbx_description
1 polymer ?
#
loop_
_entity_poly.entity_id
_entity_poly.type
_entity_poly.pdbx_seq_one_letter_code
_entity_poly.pdbx_strand_id
1 'polypeptide(L)'
;MRVNGTKRRRKRRDRPAEQRDKGMQPVDQFPGTIVHLISGAGDRYCGSCLFASTLVKALQAAGCRSVVYPLYTPVHSDIRLAPDGPLFFGGVNVYLQQRFALFRKTPRWLDAWFDRPRLLLRLGGASAEGSKTTGDILLSMLAGEEGCQRKELHRLLRALEANEVPAIVHLSNALLLGIAEGVRRRLGTPVVCSLSGEDGFLATLPGAIAERARRRMTQLVEHVDAFVAVCPSYA
;
A
#
# COMPACT_ATOMS: atom_id res chain seq x y z
N MET A 1 30.71 54.93 1.34
CA MET A 1 29.69 54.14 0.62
C MET A 1 28.82 53.42 1.65
N ARG A 2 27.60 53.92 1.91
CA ARG A 2 26.63 53.30 2.84
C ARG A 2 25.88 52.21 2.08
N VAL A 3 25.86 50.98 2.59
CA VAL A 3 24.99 49.91 2.06
C VAL A 3 23.95 49.57 3.13
N ASN A 4 22.72 50.01 2.88
CA ASN A 4 21.52 49.66 3.64
C ASN A 4 21.18 48.17 3.40
N GLY A 5 21.14 47.38 4.46
CA GLY A 5 20.67 45.99 4.43
C GLY A 5 19.49 45.78 5.37
N THR A 6 18.29 46.11 4.92
CA THR A 6 17.02 45.87 5.62
C THR A 6 16.72 44.38 5.69
N LYS A 7 16.95 43.75 6.85
CA LYS A 7 16.47 42.39 7.15
C LYS A 7 14.94 42.38 7.30
N ARG A 8 14.20 42.13 6.21
CA ARG A 8 12.77 41.79 6.28
C ARG A 8 12.60 40.38 6.87
N ARG A 9 12.31 40.29 8.17
CA ARG A 9 11.74 39.08 8.79
C ARG A 9 10.39 38.78 8.12
N ARG A 10 10.30 37.70 7.33
CA ARG A 10 9.02 37.16 6.87
C ARG A 10 8.26 36.65 8.09
N LYS A 11 7.21 37.39 8.47
CA LYS A 11 6.25 37.01 9.50
C LYS A 11 5.57 35.72 9.03
N ARG A 12 5.82 34.60 9.72
CA ARG A 12 5.12 33.33 9.50
C ARG A 12 3.64 33.64 9.71
N ARG A 13 2.84 33.47 8.65
CA ARG A 13 1.40 33.72 8.70
C ARG A 13 0.80 32.53 9.42
N ASP A 14 0.70 32.62 10.74
CA ASP A 14 0.02 31.62 11.55
C ASP A 14 -1.42 31.54 11.04
N ARG A 15 -1.80 30.37 10.51
CA ARG A 15 -3.21 30.08 10.21
C ARG A 15 -3.95 30.01 11.55
N PRO A 16 -5.11 30.69 11.70
CA PRO A 16 -5.92 30.59 12.90
C PRO A 16 -6.23 29.13 13.24
N ALA A 17 -6.07 28.76 14.52
CA ALA A 17 -6.30 27.42 15.05
C ALA A 17 -7.76 26.93 14.89
N GLU A 18 -8.71 27.83 14.62
CA GLU A 18 -10.15 27.54 14.51
C GLU A 18 -10.57 26.68 13.31
N GLN A 19 -9.71 26.46 12.31
CA GLN A 19 -10.07 25.67 11.12
C GLN A 19 -9.68 24.19 11.18
N ARG A 20 -9.11 23.71 12.29
CA ARG A 20 -8.64 22.31 12.42
C ARG A 20 -9.66 21.32 12.95
N ASP A 21 -10.82 21.77 13.43
CA ASP A 21 -11.73 20.90 14.19
C ASP A 21 -13.18 20.95 13.67
N LYS A 22 -13.33 20.86 12.34
CA LYS A 22 -14.63 20.50 11.76
C LYS A 22 -14.83 18.98 11.91
N GLY A 23 -15.19 18.58 13.13
CA GLY A 23 -15.87 17.32 13.46
C GLY A 23 -15.18 16.06 12.96
N MET A 24 -14.04 15.68 13.55
CA MET A 24 -13.67 14.27 13.55
C MET A 24 -14.73 13.54 14.38
N GLN A 25 -15.61 12.78 13.74
CA GLN A 25 -16.54 11.92 14.47
C GLN A 25 -15.72 10.97 15.35
N PRO A 26 -16.14 10.72 16.59
CA PRO A 26 -15.42 9.80 17.44
C PRO A 26 -15.43 8.41 16.76
N VAL A 27 -14.27 7.74 16.83
CA VAL A 27 -13.93 6.55 16.01
C VAL A 27 -14.91 5.39 16.22
N ASP A 28 -15.59 5.36 17.37
CA ASP A 28 -16.66 4.42 17.74
C ASP A 28 -17.95 4.59 16.94
N GLN A 29 -18.12 5.72 16.22
CA GLN A 29 -19.34 6.04 15.47
C GLN A 29 -19.21 5.84 13.96
N PHE A 30 -18.06 5.42 13.43
CA PHE A 30 -17.92 5.16 11.99
C PHE A 30 -18.65 3.87 11.59
N PRO A 31 -19.76 3.95 10.84
CA PRO A 31 -20.64 2.80 10.62
C PRO A 31 -20.10 1.83 9.55
N GLY A 32 -19.07 2.23 8.79
CA GLY A 32 -18.57 1.49 7.65
C GLY A 32 -17.38 0.57 7.96
N THR A 33 -17.16 -0.42 7.09
CA THR A 33 -15.96 -1.27 7.16
C THR A 33 -14.76 -0.55 6.54
N ILE A 34 -13.63 -0.53 7.25
CA ILE A 34 -12.33 -0.03 6.77
C ILE A 34 -11.46 -1.22 6.39
N VAL A 35 -11.07 -1.30 5.12
CA VAL A 35 -10.14 -2.34 4.66
C VAL A 35 -8.73 -1.78 4.64
N HIS A 36 -7.78 -2.48 5.26
CA HIS A 36 -6.37 -2.13 5.25
C HIS A 36 -5.58 -3.12 4.38
N LEU A 37 -5.00 -2.62 3.31
CA LEU A 37 -4.09 -3.36 2.45
C LEU A 37 -2.68 -3.20 2.99
N ILE A 38 -2.10 -4.29 3.49
CA ILE A 38 -0.78 -4.29 4.12
C ILE A 38 0.15 -5.21 3.30
N SER A 39 1.32 -4.69 2.91
CA SER A 39 2.34 -5.46 2.18
C SER A 39 2.72 -6.79 2.85
N GLY A 40 2.68 -6.81 4.18
CA GLY A 40 3.16 -7.92 5.00
C GLY A 40 4.67 -7.90 5.15
N ALA A 41 5.16 -8.50 6.24
CA ALA A 41 6.58 -8.56 6.56
C ALA A 41 7.16 -9.99 6.56
N GLY A 42 6.31 -11.02 6.55
CA GLY A 42 6.73 -12.40 6.82
C GLY A 42 7.55 -12.47 8.11
N ASP A 43 8.67 -13.18 8.08
CA ASP A 43 9.61 -13.31 9.22
C ASP A 43 10.62 -12.14 9.33
N ARG A 44 10.47 -11.05 8.54
CA ARG A 44 11.39 -9.91 8.55
C ARG A 44 10.81 -8.72 9.30
N TYR A 45 11.67 -7.86 9.85
CA TYR A 45 11.23 -6.60 10.44
C TYR A 45 10.92 -5.57 9.35
N CYS A 46 9.68 -5.07 9.35
CA CYS A 46 9.18 -4.03 8.44
C CYS A 46 8.50 -2.93 9.26
N GLY A 47 9.11 -1.75 9.34
CA GLY A 47 8.59 -0.63 10.14
C GLY A 47 7.21 -0.15 9.66
N SER A 48 7.00 -0.04 8.35
CA SER A 48 5.71 0.37 7.78
C SER A 48 4.60 -0.66 8.02
N CYS A 49 4.95 -1.94 7.98
CA CYS A 49 4.03 -3.04 8.28
C CYS A 49 3.63 -3.06 9.77
N LEU A 50 4.60 -2.83 10.67
CA LEU A 50 4.35 -2.74 12.11
C LEU A 50 3.49 -1.52 12.45
N PHE A 51 3.77 -0.37 11.85
CA PHE A 51 2.96 0.84 11.99
C PHE A 51 1.52 0.58 11.55
N ALA A 52 1.32 0.05 10.33
CA ALA A 52 -0.01 -0.26 9.81
C ALA A 52 -0.75 -1.25 10.71
N SER A 53 -0.08 -2.30 11.19
CA SER A 53 -0.66 -3.29 12.10
C SER A 53 -1.08 -2.65 13.43
N THR A 54 -0.23 -1.78 14.00
CA THR A 54 -0.54 -1.05 15.23
C THR A 54 -1.74 -0.12 15.05
N LEU A 55 -1.82 0.59 13.92
CA LEU A 55 -2.96 1.44 13.59
C LEU A 55 -4.25 0.64 13.53
N VAL A 56 -4.24 -0.51 12.85
CA VAL A 56 -5.44 -1.36 12.76
C VAL A 56 -5.85 -1.91 14.12
N LYS A 57 -4.89 -2.36 14.94
CA LYS A 57 -5.18 -2.79 16.33
C LYS A 57 -5.88 -1.69 17.13
N ALA A 58 -5.38 -0.45 17.03
CA ALA A 58 -5.97 0.70 17.73
C ALA A 58 -7.38 1.01 17.24
N LEU A 59 -7.63 0.98 15.92
CA LEU A 59 -8.96 1.18 15.35
C LEU A 59 -9.95 0.10 15.80
N GLN A 60 -9.54 -1.18 15.77
CA GLN A 60 -10.36 -2.29 16.24
C GLN A 60 -10.68 -2.17 17.74
N ALA A 61 -9.71 -1.78 18.56
CA ALA A 61 -9.91 -1.54 19.99
C ALA A 61 -10.85 -0.36 20.25
N ALA A 62 -10.90 0.63 19.36
CA ALA A 62 -11.83 1.75 19.39
C ALA A 62 -13.23 1.41 18.81
N GLY A 63 -13.49 0.16 18.44
CA GLY A 63 -14.80 -0.28 17.94
C GLY A 63 -15.00 -0.14 16.42
N CYS A 64 -14.01 0.35 15.67
CA CYS A 64 -14.09 0.42 14.22
C CYS A 64 -14.11 -0.99 13.59
N ARG A 65 -14.94 -1.16 12.56
CA ARG A 65 -14.95 -2.35 11.71
C ARG A 65 -13.75 -2.35 10.75
N SER A 66 -12.56 -2.61 11.27
CA SER A 66 -11.34 -2.69 10.46
C SER A 66 -10.97 -4.13 10.12
N VAL A 67 -10.63 -4.39 8.85
CA VAL A 67 -10.22 -5.71 8.34
C VAL A 67 -8.92 -5.59 7.56
N VAL A 68 -7.99 -6.53 7.77
CA VAL A 68 -6.71 -6.58 7.04
C VAL A 68 -6.75 -7.56 5.89
N TYR A 69 -6.27 -7.10 4.74
CA TYR A 69 -5.95 -7.92 3.57
C TYR A 69 -4.44 -7.92 3.38
N PRO A 70 -3.73 -9.00 3.78
CA PRO A 70 -2.32 -9.16 3.51
C PRO A 70 -2.07 -9.28 2.01
N LEU A 71 -1.10 -8.51 1.51
CA LEU A 71 -0.65 -8.61 0.14
C LEU A 71 0.50 -9.63 0.04
N TYR A 72 1.76 -9.21 0.03
CA TYR A 72 2.87 -10.06 -0.41
C TYR A 72 3.28 -11.16 0.55
N THR A 73 3.16 -10.92 1.86
CA THR A 73 3.51 -11.91 2.91
C THR A 73 2.49 -11.91 4.05
N PRO A 74 2.41 -13.00 4.83
CA PRO A 74 1.55 -13.03 6.01
C PRO A 74 1.88 -11.90 6.99
N VAL A 75 0.85 -11.43 7.70
CA VAL A 75 1.00 -10.46 8.78
C VAL A 75 0.89 -11.22 10.11
N HIS A 76 1.95 -11.20 10.90
CA HIS A 76 1.97 -11.81 12.24
C HIS A 76 1.44 -10.79 13.26
N SER A 77 0.13 -10.79 13.47
CA SER A 77 -0.50 -9.88 14.44
C SER A 77 -1.88 -10.38 14.85
N ASP A 78 -2.26 -10.20 16.13
CA ASP A 78 -3.61 -10.42 16.66
C ASP A 78 -4.60 -9.38 16.12
N ILE A 79 -4.84 -9.40 14.81
CA ILE A 79 -5.69 -8.47 14.09
C ILE A 79 -6.70 -9.27 13.29
N ARG A 80 -7.94 -8.79 13.20
CA ARG A 80 -8.93 -9.42 12.33
C ARG A 80 -8.47 -9.40 10.86
N LEU A 81 -8.26 -10.58 10.30
CA LEU A 81 -7.94 -10.80 8.90
C LEU A 81 -9.23 -11.03 8.09
N ALA A 82 -9.16 -10.77 6.79
CA ALA A 82 -10.21 -11.10 5.86
C ALA A 82 -10.49 -12.61 5.81
N PRO A 83 -11.75 -13.03 5.61
CA PRO A 83 -12.12 -14.45 5.51
C PRO A 83 -11.58 -15.12 4.23
N ASP A 84 -11.48 -14.37 3.12
CA ASP A 84 -11.09 -14.89 1.80
C ASP A 84 -9.56 -14.93 1.58
N GLY A 85 -8.92 -15.96 2.13
CA GLY A 85 -7.57 -16.39 1.75
C GLY A 85 -6.43 -15.50 2.30
N PRO A 86 -5.37 -16.09 2.87
CA PRO A 86 -4.44 -15.35 3.74
C PRO A 86 -3.47 -14.39 3.01
N LEU A 87 -3.50 -14.31 1.66
CA LEU A 87 -2.45 -13.64 0.88
C LEU A 87 -2.87 -13.27 -0.55
N PHE A 88 -2.78 -11.99 -0.94
CA PHE A 88 -2.96 -11.50 -2.33
C PHE A 88 -1.62 -11.06 -2.92
N PHE A 89 -1.26 -11.36 -4.18
CA PHE A 89 0.10 -11.08 -4.68
C PHE A 89 1.20 -11.92 -4.00
N GLY A 90 1.01 -13.24 -3.87
CA GLY A 90 2.06 -14.13 -3.36
C GLY A 90 3.38 -14.00 -4.14
N GLY A 91 4.51 -13.89 -3.43
CA GLY A 91 5.81 -13.52 -4.02
C GLY A 91 6.25 -14.40 -5.20
N VAL A 92 6.00 -15.71 -5.14
CA VAL A 92 6.31 -16.65 -6.24
C VAL A 92 5.41 -16.40 -7.44
N ASN A 93 4.11 -16.24 -7.23
CA ASN A 93 3.16 -15.96 -8.32
C ASN A 93 3.41 -14.59 -8.96
N VAL A 94 3.70 -13.55 -8.17
CA VAL A 94 4.10 -12.22 -8.67
C VAL A 94 5.35 -12.30 -9.55
N TYR A 95 6.36 -13.04 -9.10
CA TYR A 95 7.59 -13.26 -9.85
C TYR A 95 7.34 -14.02 -11.16
N LEU A 96 6.58 -15.11 -11.12
CA LEU A 96 6.25 -15.90 -12.31
C LEU A 96 5.45 -15.08 -13.33
N GLN A 97 4.49 -14.27 -12.89
CA GLN A 97 3.71 -13.36 -13.75
C GLN A 97 4.59 -12.26 -14.39
N GLN A 98 5.62 -11.81 -13.65
CA GLN A 98 6.62 -10.88 -14.17
C GLN A 98 7.46 -11.53 -15.28
N ARG A 99 8.03 -12.71 -14.99
CA ARG A 99 9.00 -13.38 -15.86
C ARG A 99 8.38 -14.07 -17.07
N PHE A 100 7.16 -14.61 -16.93
CA PHE A 100 6.52 -15.46 -17.93
C PHE A 100 5.08 -15.00 -18.20
N ALA A 101 4.80 -14.61 -19.45
CA ALA A 101 3.48 -14.14 -19.86
C ALA A 101 2.37 -15.20 -19.71
N LEU A 102 2.71 -16.50 -19.72
CA LEU A 102 1.77 -17.59 -19.53
C LEU A 102 1.07 -17.53 -18.16
N PHE A 103 1.83 -17.24 -17.09
CA PHE A 103 1.33 -17.16 -15.72
C PHE A 103 0.36 -15.99 -15.48
N ARG A 104 0.30 -15.04 -16.41
CA ARG A 104 -0.69 -13.94 -16.38
C ARG A 104 -2.10 -14.43 -16.71
N LYS A 105 -2.24 -15.63 -17.27
CA LYS A 105 -3.52 -16.25 -17.68
C LYS A 105 -3.78 -17.62 -17.04
N THR A 106 -2.88 -18.11 -16.18
CA THR A 106 -3.03 -19.43 -15.56
C THR A 106 -4.27 -19.53 -14.67
N PRO A 107 -4.91 -20.70 -14.54
CA PRO A 107 -6.02 -20.91 -13.63
C PRO A 107 -5.56 -21.01 -12.17
N ARG A 108 -6.45 -20.64 -11.22
CA ARG A 108 -6.12 -20.51 -9.79
C ARG A 108 -5.55 -21.77 -9.14
N TRP A 109 -5.98 -22.96 -9.57
CA TRP A 109 -5.47 -24.21 -9.00
C TRP A 109 -3.96 -24.40 -9.25
N LEU A 110 -3.45 -23.86 -10.35
CA LEU A 110 -2.04 -23.90 -10.68
C LEU A 110 -1.26 -22.88 -9.84
N ASP A 111 -1.80 -21.65 -9.69
CA ASP A 111 -1.16 -20.63 -8.85
C ASP A 111 -1.13 -21.04 -7.37
N ALA A 112 -2.25 -21.61 -6.87
CA ALA A 112 -2.37 -22.09 -5.50
C ALA A 112 -1.38 -23.21 -5.17
N TRP A 113 -0.89 -23.93 -6.18
CA TRP A 113 0.18 -24.92 -6.00
C TRP A 113 1.53 -24.26 -5.73
N PHE A 114 1.82 -23.14 -6.40
CA PHE A 114 3.04 -22.35 -6.23
C PHE A 114 3.02 -21.43 -5.00
N ASP A 115 1.83 -21.00 -4.56
CA ASP A 115 1.64 -20.17 -3.36
C ASP A 115 1.66 -20.98 -2.03
N ARG A 116 2.01 -22.27 -2.06
CA ARG A 116 2.07 -23.09 -0.84
C ARG A 116 3.20 -22.63 0.09
N PRO A 117 2.95 -22.47 1.41
CA PRO A 117 3.93 -21.97 2.37
C PRO A 117 5.27 -22.71 2.35
N ARG A 118 5.24 -24.05 2.14
CA ARG A 118 6.44 -24.89 2.06
C ARG A 118 7.30 -24.63 0.82
N LEU A 119 6.70 -24.20 -0.29
CA LEU A 119 7.43 -23.77 -1.50
C LEU A 119 7.97 -22.35 -1.32
N LEU A 120 7.18 -21.45 -0.71
CA LEU A 120 7.59 -20.09 -0.38
C LEU A 120 8.84 -20.07 0.53
N LEU A 121 8.92 -20.97 1.51
CA LEU A 121 10.09 -21.11 2.40
C LEU A 121 11.33 -21.68 1.67
N ARG A 122 11.14 -22.56 0.69
CA ARG A 122 12.24 -23.15 -0.10
C ARG A 122 12.78 -22.20 -1.17
N LEU A 123 11.91 -21.37 -1.76
CA LEU A 123 12.27 -20.39 -2.79
C LEU A 123 12.59 -19.00 -2.22
N GLY A 124 12.15 -18.69 -0.99
CA GLY A 124 12.45 -17.44 -0.30
C GLY A 124 13.93 -17.24 0.02
N GLY A 125 14.73 -18.31 -0.02
CA GLY A 125 16.20 -18.27 0.01
C GLY A 125 16.86 -18.05 -1.36
N ALA A 126 16.10 -18.11 -2.45
CA ALA A 126 16.61 -17.99 -3.83
C ALA A 126 16.39 -16.60 -4.45
N SER A 127 15.90 -15.62 -3.68
CA SER A 127 15.81 -14.21 -4.13
C SER A 127 17.19 -13.53 -4.05
N ALA A 128 18.13 -14.05 -4.81
CA ALA A 128 19.43 -13.46 -5.12
C ALA A 128 19.36 -12.58 -6.39
N GLU A 129 18.17 -12.07 -6.73
CA GLU A 129 17.96 -11.21 -7.89
C GLU A 129 17.94 -9.75 -7.43
N GLY A 130 18.88 -8.95 -7.96
CA GLY A 130 19.23 -7.62 -7.45
C GLY A 130 18.14 -6.55 -7.61
N SER A 131 18.50 -5.32 -7.19
CA SER A 131 17.61 -4.15 -7.13
C SER A 131 16.88 -3.82 -8.43
N LYS A 132 17.42 -4.21 -9.59
CA LYS A 132 16.79 -4.01 -10.91
C LYS A 132 15.50 -4.83 -11.07
N THR A 133 15.51 -6.11 -10.74
CA THR A 133 14.32 -6.99 -10.85
C THR A 133 13.22 -6.53 -9.91
N THR A 134 13.59 -6.20 -8.66
CA THR A 134 12.69 -5.60 -7.67
C THR A 134 12.08 -4.28 -8.16
N GLY A 135 12.90 -3.45 -8.81
CA GLY A 135 12.48 -2.20 -9.43
C GLY A 135 11.47 -2.38 -10.56
N ASP A 136 11.69 -3.37 -11.44
CA ASP A 136 10.76 -3.68 -12.53
C ASP A 136 9.42 -4.22 -12.01
N ILE A 137 9.44 -5.00 -10.93
CA ILE A 137 8.23 -5.46 -10.23
C ILE A 137 7.48 -4.26 -9.63
N LEU A 138 8.17 -3.33 -8.95
CA LEU A 138 7.54 -2.12 -8.42
C LEU A 138 6.85 -1.33 -9.54
N LEU A 139 7.54 -1.07 -10.65
CA LEU A 139 6.97 -0.33 -11.78
C LEU A 139 5.74 -1.04 -12.37
N SER A 140 5.79 -2.37 -12.45
CA SER A 140 4.65 -3.17 -12.89
C SER A 140 3.46 -3.09 -11.91
N MET A 141 3.72 -3.15 -10.60
CA MET A 141 2.68 -2.96 -9.58
C MET A 141 2.06 -1.56 -9.63
N LEU A 142 2.86 -0.52 -9.80
CA LEU A 142 2.41 0.86 -9.98
C LEU A 142 1.66 1.10 -11.31
N ALA A 143 1.84 0.22 -12.30
CA ALA A 143 1.04 0.25 -13.52
C ALA A 143 -0.38 -0.32 -13.31
N GLY A 144 -0.68 -0.95 -12.16
CA GLY A 144 -2.01 -1.42 -11.81
C GLY A 144 -2.56 -2.44 -12.82
N GLU A 145 -3.68 -2.11 -13.47
CA GLU A 145 -4.34 -2.98 -14.46
C GLU A 145 -3.53 -3.15 -15.76
N GLU A 146 -2.62 -2.21 -16.06
CA GLU A 146 -1.67 -2.28 -17.17
C GLU A 146 -0.42 -3.11 -16.82
N GLY A 147 -0.26 -3.44 -15.53
CA GLY A 147 0.86 -4.22 -15.01
C GLY A 147 0.78 -5.72 -15.28
N CYS A 148 1.89 -6.41 -15.05
CA CYS A 148 1.98 -7.87 -15.15
C CYS A 148 1.12 -8.59 -14.10
N GLN A 149 0.90 -7.96 -12.93
CA GLN A 149 0.15 -8.50 -11.79
C GLN A 149 -1.35 -8.14 -11.81
N ARG A 150 -1.88 -7.63 -12.93
CA ARG A 150 -3.30 -7.25 -13.08
C ARG A 150 -4.29 -8.34 -12.67
N LYS A 151 -3.92 -9.62 -12.84
CA LYS A 151 -4.75 -10.76 -12.46
C LYS A 151 -4.97 -10.81 -10.94
N GLU A 152 -3.92 -10.56 -10.17
CA GLU A 152 -4.00 -10.48 -8.71
C GLU A 152 -4.76 -9.24 -8.26
N LEU A 153 -4.57 -8.10 -8.93
CA LEU A 153 -5.37 -6.90 -8.69
C LEU A 153 -6.87 -7.17 -8.90
N HIS A 154 -7.27 -7.76 -10.03
CA HIS A 154 -8.66 -8.13 -10.27
C HIS A 154 -9.20 -9.14 -9.25
N ARG A 155 -8.34 -10.03 -8.72
CA ARG A 155 -8.71 -10.98 -7.67
C ARG A 155 -8.97 -10.26 -6.35
N LEU A 156 -8.10 -9.33 -5.97
CA LEU A 156 -8.28 -8.48 -4.79
C LEU A 156 -9.59 -7.69 -4.90
N LEU A 157 -9.80 -6.97 -6.00
CA LEU A 157 -11.01 -6.16 -6.18
C LEU A 157 -12.30 -7.00 -6.15
N ARG A 158 -12.29 -8.20 -6.76
CA ARG A 158 -13.41 -9.15 -6.64
C ARG A 158 -13.68 -9.60 -5.21
N ALA A 159 -12.63 -9.88 -4.44
CA ALA A 159 -12.78 -10.30 -3.05
C ALA A 159 -13.35 -9.17 -2.19
N LEU A 160 -12.92 -7.92 -2.41
CA LEU A 160 -13.49 -6.74 -1.74
C LEU A 160 -14.97 -6.57 -2.08
N GLU A 161 -15.32 -6.69 -3.36
CA GLU A 161 -16.70 -6.58 -3.85
C GLU A 161 -17.62 -7.69 -3.30
N ALA A 162 -17.12 -8.93 -3.20
CA ALA A 162 -17.91 -10.08 -2.79
C ALA A 162 -18.16 -10.18 -1.28
N ASN A 163 -17.24 -9.68 -0.44
CA ASN A 163 -17.40 -9.75 1.01
C ASN A 163 -18.31 -8.62 1.54
N GLU A 164 -17.92 -7.38 1.29
CA GLU A 164 -18.64 -6.17 1.65
C GLU A 164 -17.87 -5.01 1.01
N VAL A 165 -18.54 -4.19 0.19
CA VAL A 165 -17.89 -3.01 -0.39
C VAL A 165 -17.43 -2.10 0.75
N PRO A 166 -16.12 -1.88 0.92
CA PRO A 166 -15.61 -1.14 2.06
C PRO A 166 -16.03 0.33 1.96
N ALA A 167 -16.23 0.97 3.11
CA ALA A 167 -16.44 2.41 3.18
C ALA A 167 -15.14 3.17 2.91
N ILE A 168 -13.98 2.59 3.28
CA ILE A 168 -12.64 3.14 3.01
C ILE A 168 -11.68 1.99 2.68
N VAL A 169 -10.84 2.18 1.66
CA VAL A 169 -9.65 1.34 1.46
C VAL A 169 -8.40 2.13 1.87
N HIS A 170 -7.66 1.59 2.82
CA HIS A 170 -6.41 2.14 3.32
C HIS A 170 -5.20 1.39 2.76
N LEU A 171 -4.33 2.10 2.04
CA LEU A 171 -3.03 1.62 1.58
C LEU A 171 -1.97 1.89 2.65
N SER A 172 -1.27 0.86 3.12
CA SER A 172 -0.29 1.01 4.21
C SER A 172 0.95 1.83 3.85
N ASN A 173 1.25 2.01 2.56
CA ASN A 173 2.37 2.82 2.06
C ASN A 173 2.13 3.18 0.59
N ALA A 174 2.89 4.16 0.10
CA ALA A 174 2.75 4.66 -1.27
C ALA A 174 3.25 3.68 -2.36
N LEU A 175 3.94 2.60 -2.02
CA LEU A 175 4.33 1.58 -3.01
C LEU A 175 3.12 0.78 -3.51
N LEU A 176 1.97 0.88 -2.84
CA LEU A 176 0.72 0.23 -3.19
C LEU A 176 -0.22 1.10 -4.05
N LEU A 177 0.21 2.30 -4.44
CA LEU A 177 -0.64 3.27 -5.17
C LEU A 177 -1.24 2.72 -6.47
N GLY A 178 -0.61 1.74 -7.12
CA GLY A 178 -1.13 1.14 -8.35
C GLY A 178 -2.47 0.40 -8.17
N ILE A 179 -2.92 0.18 -6.94
CA ILE A 179 -4.22 -0.41 -6.62
C ILE A 179 -5.34 0.66 -6.60
N ALA A 180 -4.99 1.92 -6.31
CA ALA A 180 -5.95 3.00 -6.01
C ALA A 180 -6.95 3.25 -7.15
N GLU A 181 -6.46 3.28 -8.39
CA GLU A 181 -7.27 3.48 -9.59
C GLU A 181 -8.33 2.38 -9.74
N GLY A 182 -7.93 1.11 -9.56
CA GLY A 182 -8.83 -0.03 -9.64
C GLY A 182 -9.91 -0.02 -8.55
N VAL A 183 -9.55 0.39 -7.33
CA VAL A 183 -10.51 0.55 -6.23
C VAL A 183 -11.54 1.62 -6.58
N ARG A 184 -11.09 2.82 -6.99
CA ARG A 184 -12.01 3.92 -7.32
C ARG A 184 -12.92 3.58 -8.49
N ARG A 185 -12.38 3.02 -9.57
CA ARG A 185 -13.17 2.70 -10.77
C ARG A 185 -14.19 1.59 -10.53
N ARG A 186 -13.82 0.56 -9.78
CA ARG A 186 -14.63 -0.66 -9.65
C ARG A 186 -15.53 -0.67 -8.43
N LEU A 187 -15.05 -0.14 -7.31
CA LEU A 187 -15.79 -0.16 -6.04
C LEU A 187 -16.43 1.20 -5.72
N GLY A 188 -15.94 2.30 -6.31
CA GLY A 188 -16.38 3.65 -5.95
C GLY A 188 -15.95 4.07 -4.52
N THR A 189 -15.10 3.29 -3.87
CA THR A 189 -14.67 3.50 -2.49
C THR A 189 -13.55 4.55 -2.41
N PRO A 190 -13.58 5.48 -1.43
CA PRO A 190 -12.46 6.38 -1.19
C PRO A 190 -11.20 5.65 -0.74
N VAL A 191 -10.06 6.12 -1.22
CA VAL A 191 -8.73 5.55 -0.96
C VAL A 191 -7.93 6.50 -0.07
N VAL A 192 -7.45 5.99 1.06
CA VAL A 192 -6.52 6.68 1.95
C VAL A 192 -5.16 6.00 1.91
N CYS A 193 -4.07 6.74 1.83
CA CYS A 193 -2.72 6.18 1.78
C CYS A 193 -1.84 6.71 2.90
N SER A 194 -1.22 5.83 3.68
CA SER A 194 -0.14 6.23 4.57
C SER A 194 1.15 6.49 3.77
N LEU A 195 1.95 7.47 4.18
CA LEU A 195 3.30 7.71 3.68
C LEU A 195 4.29 7.15 4.70
N SER A 196 4.96 6.05 4.37
CA SER A 196 5.77 5.28 5.30
C SER A 196 6.81 4.40 4.57
N GLY A 197 8.06 4.84 4.60
CA GLY A 197 9.23 4.05 4.19
C GLY A 197 9.46 3.90 2.68
N GLU A 198 8.61 4.48 1.83
CA GLU A 198 8.78 4.43 0.37
C GLU A 198 10.07 5.12 -0.10
N ASP A 199 10.48 6.20 0.55
CA ASP A 199 11.71 6.95 0.29
C ASP A 199 12.96 6.08 0.52
N GLY A 200 13.00 5.36 1.64
CA GLY A 200 14.07 4.41 1.95
C GLY A 200 14.13 3.28 0.94
N PHE A 201 12.98 2.73 0.53
CA PHE A 201 12.93 1.69 -0.51
C PHE A 201 13.42 2.21 -1.86
N LEU A 202 12.91 3.36 -2.31
CA LEU A 202 13.28 3.97 -3.60
C LEU A 202 14.76 4.33 -3.66
N ALA A 203 15.39 4.68 -2.53
CA ALA A 203 16.83 4.95 -2.46
C ALA A 203 17.71 3.73 -2.75
N THR A 204 17.17 2.51 -2.60
CA THR A 204 17.89 1.26 -2.93
C THR A 204 17.85 0.89 -4.41
N LEU A 205 16.97 1.54 -5.19
CA LEU A 205 16.76 1.24 -6.60
C LEU A 205 17.74 2.02 -7.49
N PRO A 206 18.07 1.51 -8.69
CA PRO A 206 18.81 2.29 -9.68
C PRO A 206 18.12 3.63 -9.97
N GLY A 207 18.89 4.71 -10.09
CA GLY A 207 18.33 6.07 -10.19
C GLY A 207 17.27 6.26 -11.27
N ALA A 208 17.46 5.68 -12.46
CA ALA A 208 16.49 5.74 -13.55
C ALA A 208 15.16 5.01 -13.21
N ILE A 209 15.22 3.92 -12.46
CA ILE A 209 14.03 3.18 -12.00
C ILE A 209 13.33 3.93 -10.88
N ALA A 210 14.07 4.38 -9.87
CA ALA A 210 13.52 5.15 -8.76
C ALA A 210 12.76 6.39 -9.28
N GLU A 211 13.35 7.08 -10.25
CA GLU A 211 12.80 8.28 -10.85
C GLU A 211 11.54 8.00 -11.72
N ARG A 212 11.52 6.88 -12.45
CA ARG A 212 10.29 6.41 -13.11
C ARG A 212 9.19 6.05 -12.10
N ALA A 213 9.55 5.40 -11.00
CA ALA A 213 8.61 5.03 -9.95
C ALA A 213 8.00 6.27 -9.29
N ARG A 214 8.83 7.26 -8.92
CA ARG A 214 8.36 8.55 -8.38
C ARG A 214 7.37 9.23 -9.31
N ARG A 215 7.71 9.37 -10.60
CA ARG A 215 6.79 9.96 -11.58
C ARG A 215 5.46 9.24 -11.65
N ARG A 216 5.48 7.89 -11.67
CA ARG A 216 4.25 7.10 -11.70
C ARG A 216 3.45 7.27 -10.41
N MET A 217 4.10 7.27 -9.25
CA MET A 217 3.44 7.52 -7.95
C MET A 217 2.78 8.90 -7.93
N THR A 218 3.44 9.94 -8.45
CA THR A 218 2.87 11.30 -8.55
C THR A 218 1.62 11.33 -9.43
N GLN A 219 1.58 10.58 -10.52
CA GLN A 219 0.36 10.47 -11.36
C GLN A 219 -0.78 9.83 -10.56
N LEU A 220 -0.49 8.74 -9.85
CA LEU A 220 -1.50 7.99 -9.09
C LEU A 220 -2.09 8.76 -7.89
N VAL A 221 -1.51 9.88 -7.48
CA VAL A 221 -2.05 10.76 -6.43
C VAL A 221 -3.48 11.20 -6.75
N GLU A 222 -3.83 11.36 -8.03
CA GLU A 222 -5.19 11.74 -8.43
C GLU A 222 -6.25 10.70 -8.02
N HIS A 223 -5.83 9.45 -7.77
CA HIS A 223 -6.69 8.34 -7.35
C HIS A 223 -6.72 8.15 -5.83
N VAL A 224 -6.14 9.05 -5.04
CA VAL A 224 -6.11 8.98 -3.58
C VAL A 224 -6.81 10.18 -2.98
N ASP A 225 -7.76 9.93 -2.09
CA ASP A 225 -8.59 10.96 -1.44
C ASP A 225 -7.86 11.64 -0.28
N ALA A 226 -6.99 10.91 0.43
CA ALA A 226 -6.19 11.47 1.51
C ALA A 226 -4.85 10.75 1.71
N PHE A 227 -3.83 11.51 2.08
CA PHE A 227 -2.54 10.99 2.53
C PHE A 227 -2.37 11.20 4.03
N VAL A 228 -1.83 10.20 4.72
CA VAL A 228 -1.51 10.26 6.15
C VAL A 228 0.00 10.14 6.31
N ALA A 229 0.63 11.24 6.70
CA ALA A 229 2.05 11.27 7.03
C ALA A 229 2.28 10.66 8.43
N VAL A 230 3.18 9.68 8.53
CA VAL A 230 3.50 9.05 9.83
C VAL A 230 4.35 9.95 10.74
N CYS A 231 5.00 10.98 10.17
CA CYS A 231 5.71 12.01 10.92
C CYS A 231 5.85 13.30 10.08
N PRO A 232 6.25 14.43 10.69
CA PRO A 232 6.28 15.73 10.00
C PRO A 232 7.18 15.80 8.76
N SER A 233 8.20 14.93 8.63
CA SER A 233 9.06 14.92 7.44
C SER A 233 8.37 14.35 6.19
N TYR A 234 7.25 13.65 6.35
CA TYR A 234 6.41 13.15 5.25
C TYR A 234 5.21 14.05 4.95
N ALA A 235 5.00 15.13 5.70
CA ALA A 235 3.85 16.05 5.57
C ALA A 235 4.21 17.32 4.78
#